data_AF-A0A328F7L0-F1
#
_entry.id   AF-A0A328F7L0-F1
#
_cell.length_a   1.000
_cell.length_b   1.000
_cell.length_c   1.000
_cell.angle_alpha   90.00
_cell.angle_beta   90.00
_cell.angle_gamma   90.00
#
_symmetry.space_group_name_H-M   'P 1'
#
loop_
_entity.id
_entity.type
_entity.pdbx_description
1 polymer ?
#
loop_
_entity_poly.entity_id
_entity_poly.type
_entity_poly.pdbx_seq_one_letter_code
_entity_poly.pdbx_strand_id
1 'polypeptide(L)'
;MRRPVSTTFGGNADDIIDGGRGADVIYCGNGSDYLDGNSGADILRGDQDDDDLFGGLGQDQLFGNNGNDNLDGGKAKDFCDGGRGDDGIVNCESTH
;
A
#
# COMPACT_ATOMS: atom_id res chain seq x y z
N MET A 1 -23.31 7.35 -4.44
CA MET A 1 -22.36 8.35 -4.97
C MET A 1 -21.01 7.67 -5.06
N ARG A 2 -20.35 7.67 -6.23
CA ARG A 2 -18.94 7.24 -6.35
C ARG A 2 -18.09 8.30 -5.66
N ARG A 3 -17.33 7.96 -4.63
CA ARG A 3 -16.27 8.88 -4.15
C ARG A 3 -15.22 8.96 -5.26
N PRO A 4 -14.72 10.16 -5.58
CA PRO A 4 -13.64 10.32 -6.53
C PRO A 4 -12.36 9.69 -5.96
N VAL A 5 -11.41 9.41 -6.85
CA VAL A 5 -10.09 8.94 -6.45
C VAL A 5 -9.42 9.97 -5.53
N SER A 6 -8.95 9.54 -4.35
CA SER A 6 -8.16 10.41 -3.47
C SER A 6 -6.68 10.20 -3.75
N THR A 7 -5.87 11.26 -3.60
CA THR A 7 -4.41 11.16 -3.63
C THR A 7 -3.83 11.73 -2.35
N THR A 8 -3.03 10.93 -1.64
CA THR A 8 -2.46 11.28 -0.33
C THR A 8 -0.94 11.12 -0.35
N PHE A 9 -0.24 12.02 0.36
CA PHE A 9 1.22 12.03 0.51
C PHE A 9 1.58 12.13 2.00
N GLY A 10 2.39 11.19 2.52
CA GLY A 10 2.85 11.16 3.92
C GLY A 10 3.93 12.21 4.21
N GLY A 11 5.12 12.04 3.63
CA GLY A 11 6.24 12.96 3.79
C GLY A 11 7.57 12.27 3.99
N ASN A 12 8.30 12.66 5.05
CA ASN A 12 9.63 12.12 5.40
C ASN A 12 9.66 11.54 6.83
N ALA A 13 8.50 11.32 7.44
CA ALA A 13 8.38 10.87 8.81
C ALA A 13 7.42 9.68 8.83
N ASP A 14 7.54 8.84 9.85
CA ASP A 14 6.64 7.71 10.06
C ASP A 14 5.18 8.19 10.14
N ASP A 15 4.39 7.77 9.15
CA ASP A 15 3.01 8.17 8.93
C ASP A 15 2.03 7.00 9.13
N ILE A 16 0.80 7.33 9.51
CA ILE A 16 -0.32 6.39 9.56
C ILE A 16 -1.40 6.93 8.64
N ILE A 17 -1.64 6.26 7.51
CA ILE A 17 -2.56 6.73 6.47
C ILE A 17 -3.68 5.71 6.25
N ASP A 18 -4.92 6.23 6.25
CA ASP A 18 -6.15 5.49 5.91
C ASP A 18 -6.76 6.09 4.63
N GLY A 19 -6.82 5.30 3.56
CA GLY A 19 -7.46 5.68 2.28
C GLY A 19 -8.99 5.73 2.38
N GLY A 20 -9.56 4.87 3.21
CA GLY A 20 -10.98 4.81 3.50
C GLY A 20 -11.78 4.10 2.41
N ARG A 21 -12.79 4.80 1.86
CA ARG A 21 -13.64 4.22 0.79
C ARG A 21 -13.36 4.94 -0.51
N GLY A 22 -13.20 4.19 -1.57
CA GLY A 22 -12.93 4.72 -2.90
C GLY A 22 -11.76 3.98 -3.52
N ALA A 23 -11.43 4.30 -4.77
CA ALA A 23 -10.14 3.87 -5.32
C ALA A 23 -9.15 4.97 -4.98
N ASP A 24 -8.14 4.69 -4.18
CA ASP A 24 -7.22 5.70 -3.64
C ASP A 24 -5.79 5.47 -4.14
N VAL A 25 -5.00 6.55 -4.19
CA VAL A 25 -3.58 6.51 -4.58
C VAL A 25 -2.78 7.16 -3.45
N ILE A 26 -1.96 6.38 -2.76
CA ILE A 26 -1.25 6.81 -1.56
C ILE A 26 0.24 6.61 -1.77
N TYR A 27 1.02 7.65 -1.45
CA TYR A 27 2.48 7.66 -1.45
C TYR A 27 2.95 8.06 -0.05
N CYS A 28 3.69 7.21 0.64
CA CYS A 28 4.06 7.45 2.04
C CYS A 28 5.32 8.31 2.12
N GLY A 29 6.37 7.93 1.38
CA GLY A 29 7.53 8.76 1.14
C GLY A 29 8.78 8.20 1.81
N ASN A 30 9.29 8.86 2.84
CA ASN A 30 10.32 8.25 3.69
C ASN A 30 9.79 8.12 5.11
N GLY A 31 10.36 7.20 5.89
CA GLY A 31 9.87 6.85 7.20
C GLY A 31 9.30 5.44 7.19
N SER A 32 9.16 4.83 8.37
CA SER A 32 8.50 3.53 8.47
C SER A 32 7.00 3.75 8.59
N ASP A 33 6.30 3.54 7.48
CA ASP A 33 4.92 3.98 7.31
C ASP A 33 3.90 2.84 7.46
N TYR A 34 2.69 3.18 7.90
CA TYR A 34 1.55 2.27 7.96
C TYR A 34 0.43 2.74 7.02
N LEU A 35 0.06 1.90 6.06
CA LEU A 35 -0.96 2.19 5.05
C LEU A 35 -2.12 1.20 5.05
N ASP A 36 -3.35 1.70 5.14
CA ASP A 36 -4.56 0.92 4.94
C ASP A 36 -5.41 1.53 3.81
N GLY A 37 -5.48 0.84 2.66
CA GLY A 37 -6.33 1.20 1.53
C GLY A 37 -7.83 1.03 1.80
N ASN A 38 -8.17 0.19 2.78
CA ASN A 38 -9.53 -0.13 3.19
C ASN A 38 -10.40 -0.76 2.09
N SER A 39 -11.18 0.02 1.34
CA SER A 39 -12.12 -0.56 0.37
C SER A 39 -12.12 0.22 -0.93
N GLY A 40 -11.82 -0.47 -2.01
CA GLY A 40 -11.38 0.26 -3.17
C GLY A 40 -10.80 -0.60 -4.26
N ALA A 41 -10.00 0.06 -5.08
CA ALA A 41 -9.07 -0.58 -5.99
C ALA A 41 -7.88 0.37 -5.93
N ASP A 42 -7.02 0.10 -4.95
CA ASP A 42 -6.12 1.09 -4.39
C ASP A 42 -4.70 0.91 -4.94
N ILE A 43 -3.94 2.00 -4.93
CA ILE A 43 -2.51 2.02 -5.26
C ILE A 43 -1.78 2.53 -4.04
N LEU A 44 -1.01 1.65 -3.38
CA LEU A 44 -0.29 1.93 -2.16
C LEU A 44 1.22 1.86 -2.42
N ARG A 45 1.98 2.88 -2.00
CA ARG A 45 3.44 2.91 -2.17
C ARG A 45 4.15 3.32 -0.88
N GLY A 46 4.97 2.42 -0.35
CA GLY A 46 5.83 2.64 0.82
C GLY A 46 6.94 3.67 0.54
N ASP A 47 7.67 3.42 -0.55
CA ASP A 47 8.77 4.25 -1.11
C ASP A 47 10.15 4.00 -0.47
N GLN A 48 10.46 4.50 0.72
CA GLN A 48 11.75 4.24 1.40
C GLN A 48 11.53 3.82 2.84
N ASP A 49 12.47 3.00 3.34
CA ASP A 49 12.47 2.45 4.70
C ASP A 49 11.44 1.32 4.85
N ASP A 50 11.35 0.71 6.03
CA ASP A 50 10.56 -0.51 6.24
C ASP A 50 9.09 -0.15 6.47
N ASP A 51 8.20 -0.55 5.55
CA ASP A 51 6.79 -0.14 5.53
C ASP A 51 5.78 -1.29 5.73
N ASP A 52 4.60 -0.98 6.27
CA ASP A 52 3.46 -1.88 6.40
C ASP A 52 2.30 -1.44 5.49
N LEU A 53 2.02 -2.19 4.41
CA LEU A 53 0.99 -1.88 3.41
C LEU A 53 -0.15 -2.91 3.41
N PHE A 54 -1.39 -2.44 3.59
CA PHE A 54 -2.61 -3.25 3.59
C PHE A 54 -3.60 -2.78 2.51
N GLY A 55 -3.87 -3.62 1.50
CA GLY A 55 -4.79 -3.33 0.40
C GLY A 55 -6.27 -3.35 0.80
N GLY A 56 -6.67 -4.32 1.63
CA GLY A 56 -8.03 -4.39 2.16
C GLY A 56 -9.00 -5.11 1.21
N LEU A 57 -10.10 -4.46 0.84
CA LEU A 57 -11.10 -5.00 -0.09
C LEU A 57 -10.93 -4.34 -1.45
N GLY A 58 -10.62 -5.10 -2.49
CA GLY A 58 -10.35 -4.45 -3.76
C GLY A 58 -9.60 -5.31 -4.73
N GLN A 59 -9.27 -4.74 -5.89
CA GLN A 59 -8.15 -5.23 -6.68
C GLN A 59 -7.07 -4.19 -6.52
N ASP A 60 -6.12 -4.48 -5.65
CA ASP A 60 -5.17 -3.49 -5.14
C ASP A 60 -3.78 -3.68 -5.76
N GLN A 61 -3.00 -2.61 -5.78
CA GLN A 61 -1.61 -2.59 -6.21
C GLN A 61 -0.74 -2.03 -5.10
N LEU A 62 0.09 -2.89 -4.50
CA LEU A 62 0.98 -2.54 -3.40
C LEU A 62 2.43 -2.55 -3.89
N PHE A 63 3.19 -1.51 -3.56
CA PHE A 63 4.60 -1.38 -3.89
C PHE A 63 5.39 -0.98 -2.64
N GLY A 64 6.25 -1.87 -2.13
CA GLY A 64 7.16 -1.58 -1.01
C GLY A 64 8.27 -0.62 -1.42
N ASN A 65 8.95 -0.97 -2.52
CA ASN A 65 10.11 -0.28 -3.12
C ASN A 65 11.42 -0.55 -2.40
N ASN A 66 11.88 0.26 -1.45
CA ASN A 66 13.16 0.07 -0.78
C ASN A 66 12.91 -0.08 0.72
N GLY A 67 13.27 -1.21 1.30
CA GLY A 67 12.96 -1.48 2.70
C GLY A 67 12.71 -2.96 2.90
N ASN A 68 12.58 -3.41 4.14
CA ASN A 68 12.03 -4.72 4.44
C ASN A 68 10.54 -4.55 4.71
N ASP A 69 9.74 -4.71 3.67
CA ASP A 69 8.34 -4.27 3.70
C ASP A 69 7.39 -5.43 4.00
N ASN A 70 6.28 -5.15 4.68
CA ASN A 70 5.17 -6.09 4.83
C ASN A 70 4.01 -5.67 3.94
N LEU A 71 3.66 -6.48 2.95
CA LEU A 71 2.56 -6.24 2.02
C LEU A 71 1.47 -7.29 2.21
N ASP A 72 0.27 -6.85 2.56
CA ASP A 72 -0.94 -7.68 2.59
C ASP A 72 -1.96 -7.18 1.56
N GLY A 73 -2.10 -7.93 0.46
CA GLY A 73 -3.07 -7.60 -0.59
C GLY A 73 -4.53 -7.70 -0.14
N GLY A 74 -4.83 -8.40 0.96
CA GLY A 74 -6.18 -8.55 1.49
C GLY A 74 -7.07 -9.44 0.62
N LYS A 75 -8.20 -8.89 0.16
CA LYS A 75 -9.17 -9.61 -0.66
C LYS A 75 -9.33 -8.92 -2.00
N ALA A 76 -8.71 -9.43 -3.04
CA ALA A 76 -9.35 -10.18 -4.10
C ALA A 76 -8.25 -10.76 -4.98
N LYS A 77 -7.79 -9.99 -5.95
CA LYS A 77 -6.79 -10.37 -6.93
C LYS A 77 -5.83 -9.20 -7.02
N ASP A 78 -4.85 -9.26 -6.13
CA ASP A 78 -4.01 -8.13 -5.81
C ASP A 78 -2.63 -8.32 -6.43
N PHE A 79 -2.01 -7.20 -6.80
CA PHE A 79 -0.64 -7.14 -7.28
C PHE A 79 0.23 -6.55 -6.19
N CYS A 80 1.31 -7.23 -5.84
CA CYS A 80 2.26 -6.78 -4.83
C CYS A 80 3.67 -6.86 -5.38
N ASP A 81 4.46 -5.82 -5.16
CA ASP A 81 5.86 -5.73 -5.53
C ASP A 81 6.61 -5.25 -4.29
N GLY A 82 7.39 -6.15 -3.68
CA GLY A 82 8.17 -5.79 -2.47
C GLY A 82 9.33 -4.86 -2.84
N GLY A 83 9.91 -5.07 -4.02
CA GLY A 83 11.06 -4.31 -4.48
C GLY A 83 12.36 -4.82 -3.89
N ARG A 84 13.06 -3.98 -3.12
CA ARG A 84 14.39 -4.24 -2.57
C ARG A 84 14.32 -4.38 -1.06
N GLY A 85 14.59 -5.59 -0.60
CA GLY A 85 14.86 -5.91 0.79
C GLY A 85 14.38 -7.31 1.06
N ASP A 86 14.22 -7.64 2.34
CA ASP A 86 13.63 -8.89 2.77
C ASP A 86 12.13 -8.68 3.06
N ASP A 87 11.30 -8.82 2.03
CA ASP A 87 9.88 -8.46 2.06
C ASP A 87 8.97 -9.62 2.49
N GLY A 88 7.96 -9.30 3.30
CA GLY A 88 6.87 -10.18 3.70
C GLY A 88 5.61 -9.92 2.88
N ILE A 89 5.38 -10.69 1.81
CA ILE A 89 4.21 -10.52 0.94
C ILE A 89 3.19 -11.63 1.16
N VAL A 90 1.94 -11.26 1.47
CA VAL A 90 0.82 -12.19 1.69
C VAL A 90 -0.45 -11.73 0.97
N ASN A 91 -1.35 -12.69 0.69
CA ASN A 91 -2.66 -12.45 0.06
C ASN A 91 -2.61 -11.72 -1.29
N CYS A 92 -1.51 -11.85 -2.04
CA CYS A 92 -1.37 -11.28 -3.38
C CYS A 92 -1.44 -12.39 -4.45
N GLU A 93 -2.07 -12.11 -5.59
CA GLU A 93 -2.12 -13.04 -6.72
C GLU A 93 -0.80 -13.06 -7.49
N SER A 94 -0.13 -11.91 -7.58
CA SER A 94 1.17 -11.75 -8.23
C SER A 94 2.12 -11.05 -7.29
N THR A 95 3.32 -11.62 -7.12
CA THR A 95 4.41 -11.08 -6.31
C THR A 95 5.66 -10.93 -7.17
N HIS A 96 6.34 -9.79 -7.12
CA HIS A 96 7.67 -9.58 -7.70
C HIS A 96 8.67 -9.15 -6.63
#